data_AF-A0A7V8WDJ2-F1
#
_entry.id   AF-A0A7V8WDJ2-F1
#
_cell.length_a   1.000
_cell.length_b   1.000
_cell.length_c   1.000
_cell.angle_alpha   90.00
_cell.angle_beta   90.00
_cell.angle_gamma   90.00
#
_symmetry.space_group_name_H-M   'P 1'
#
loop_
_entity.id
_entity.type
_entity.pdbx_description
1 polymer ?
#
loop_
_entity_poly.entity_id
_entity_poly.type
_entity_poly.pdbx_seq_one_letter_code
_entity_poly.pdbx_strand_id
1 'polypeptide(L)' 'MREQLEKLVHEMLEKGILYDDARREFEKMFISRALQRSKGNVGDAAEMLGLHRNTVARKMTEYRIKRSA' A
#
# COMPACT_ATOMS: atom_id res chain seq x y z
N MET A 1 13.11 -5.23 -11.22
CA MET A 1 12.54 -4.87 -9.90
C MET A 1 13.60 -4.36 -8.92
N ARG A 2 14.68 -5.11 -8.67
CA ARG A 2 15.75 -4.70 -7.75
C ARG A 2 16.35 -3.32 -8.06
N GLU A 3 16.77 -3.09 -9.31
CA GLU A 3 17.35 -1.81 -9.73
C GLU A 3 16.40 -0.62 -9.57
N GLN A 4 15.12 -0.80 -9.92
CA GLN A 4 14.10 0.24 -9.75
C GLN A 4 13.85 0.55 -8.27
N LEU A 5 13.90 -0.46 -7.40
CA LEU A 5 13.74 -0.30 -5.97
C LEU A 5 14.96 0.40 -5.36
N GLU A 6 16.18 0.01 -5.74
CA GLU A 6 17.42 0.67 -5.30
C GLU A 6 17.43 2.14 -5.70
N LYS A 7 17.04 2.46 -6.94
CA LYS A 7 16.90 3.85 -7.40
C LYS A 7 15.86 4.63 -6.58
N LEU A 8 14.69 4.04 -6.32
CA LEU A 8 13.65 4.68 -5.52
C LEU A 8 14.14 4.96 -4.09
N VAL A 9 14.76 3.97 -3.44
CA VAL A 9 15.28 4.11 -2.07
C VAL A 9 16.35 5.21 -2.01
N HIS A 10 17.24 5.27 -3.00
CA HIS A 10 18.24 6.34 -3.11
C HIS A 10 17.57 7.72 -3.16
N GLU A 11 16.61 7.92 -4.06
CA GLU A 11 15.88 9.19 -4.18
C GLU A 11 15.10 9.56 -2.89
N MET A 12 14.56 8.58 -2.17
CA MET A 12 13.86 8.80 -0.90
C MET A 12 14.83 9.30 0.19
N LEU A 13 16.03 8.73 0.26
CA LEU A 13 17.07 9.15 1.20
C LEU A 13 17.62 10.53 0.85
N GLU A 14 17.89 10.83 -0.43
CA GLU A 14 18.34 12.16 -0.86
C GLU A 14 17.33 13.27 -0.51
N LYS A 15 16.03 12.95 -0.59
CA LYS A 15 14.94 13.88 -0.23
C LYS A 15 14.65 13.93 1.27
N GLY A 16 15.38 13.18 2.09
CA GLY A 16 15.21 13.14 3.55
C GLY A 16 13.88 12.51 4.00
N ILE A 17 13.30 11.61 3.20
CA ILE A 17 12.08 10.90 3.57
C ILE A 17 12.38 9.93 4.70
N LEU A 18 11.65 10.05 5.81
CA LEU A 18 11.80 9.18 6.95
C LEU A 18 11.28 7.78 6.65
N TYR A 19 11.89 6.77 7.26
CA TYR A 19 11.51 5.37 7.09
C TYR A 19 10.01 5.12 7.34
N ASP A 20 9.45 5.70 8.40
CA ASP A 20 8.04 5.50 8.73
C ASP A 20 7.09 6.12 7.71
N ASP A 21 7.45 7.28 7.14
CA ASP A 21 6.66 7.91 6.08
C ASP A 21 6.73 7.09 4.79
N ALA A 22 7.94 6.64 4.43
CA ALA A 22 8.18 5.74 3.30
C ALA A 22 7.33 4.47 3.39
N ARG A 23 7.40 3.80 4.56
CA ARG A 23 6.66 2.56 4.83
C ARG A 23 5.16 2.79 4.78
N ARG A 24 4.65 3.86 5.40
CA ARG A 24 3.22 4.17 5.42
C ARG A 24 2.67 4.47 4.02
N GLU A 25 3.37 5.28 3.22
CA GLU A 25 2.89 5.58 1.87
C GLU A 25 3.02 4.40 0.90
N PHE A 26 4.06 3.58 1.03
CA PHE A 26 4.13 2.33 0.30
C PHE A 26 2.95 1.42 0.66
N GLU A 27 2.70 1.17 1.95
CA GLU A 27 1.62 0.29 2.41
C GLU A 27 0.24 0.79 1.95
N LYS A 28 -0.02 2.10 2.10
CA LYS A 28 -1.26 2.75 1.65
C LYS A 28 -1.46 2.62 0.14
N MET A 29 -0.41 2.87 -0.65
CA MET A 29 -0.49 2.77 -2.11
C MET A 29 -0.70 1.31 -2.55
N PHE A 30 -0.01 0.36 -1.93
CA PHE A 30 -0.12 -1.06 -2.27
C PHE A 30 -1.53 -1.60 -2.01
N ILE A 31 -2.10 -1.29 -0.84
CA ILE A 31 -3.48 -1.65 -0.49
C ILE A 31 -4.50 -0.96 -1.40
N SER A 32 -4.30 0.34 -1.69
CA SER A 32 -5.20 1.08 -2.57
C SER A 32 -5.24 0.50 -3.99
N ARG A 33 -4.09 0.09 -4.53
CA ARG A 33 -4.02 -0.54 -5.85
C ARG A 33 -4.67 -1.92 -5.89
N ALA A 34 -4.51 -2.72 -4.83
CA ALA A 34 -5.21 -4.01 -4.72
C ALA A 34 -6.73 -3.82 -4.69
N LEU A 35 -7.22 -2.85 -3.91
CA LEU A 35 -8.64 -2.50 -3.85
C LEU A 35 -9.19 -2.00 -5.18
N GLN A 36 -8.42 -1.20 -5.94
CA GLN A 36 -8.83 -0.79 -7.28
C GLN A 36 -8.97 -1.98 -8.23
N ARG A 37 -8.00 -2.91 -8.20
CA ARG A 37 -8.05 -4.12 -9.03
C ARG A 37 -9.20 -5.05 -8.64
N SER A 38 -9.58 -5.09 -7.37
CA SER A 38 -10.72 -5.86 -6.87
C SER A 38 -12.06 -5.11 -6.94
N LYS A 39 -12.12 -3.93 -7.56
CA LYS A 39 -13.34 -3.09 -7.63
C LYS A 39 -13.95 -2.81 -6.25
N GLY A 40 -13.07 -2.57 -5.27
CA GLY A 40 -13.44 -2.30 -3.89
C GLY A 40 -13.79 -3.53 -3.05
N ASN A 41 -13.70 -4.76 -3.60
CA ASN A 41 -13.89 -5.98 -2.81
C ASN A 41 -12.68 -6.20 -1.88
N VAL A 42 -12.94 -6.14 -0.57
CA VAL A 42 -11.91 -6.30 0.47
C VAL A 42 -11.43 -7.75 0.57
N GLY A 43 -12.29 -8.74 0.29
CA GLY A 43 -11.92 -10.16 0.29
C GLY A 43 -10.90 -10.45 -0.80
N ASP A 44 -11.24 -10.11 -2.05
CA ASP A 44 -10.37 -10.34 -3.20
C ASP A 44 -9.08 -9.50 -3.12
N ALA A 45 -9.15 -8.26 -2.59
CA ALA A 45 -7.95 -7.46 -2.33
C ALA A 45 -7.05 -8.13 -1.29
N ALA A 46 -7.62 -8.71 -0.23
CA ALA A 46 -6.87 -9.40 0.80
C ALA A 46 -6.21 -10.67 0.25
N GLU A 47 -6.91 -11.44 -0.59
CA GLU A 47 -6.34 -12.59 -1.31
C GLU A 47 -5.17 -12.17 -2.21
N MET A 48 -5.32 -11.10 -3.01
CA MET A 48 -4.25 -10.58 -3.87
C MET A 48 -3.02 -10.11 -3.07
N LEU A 49 -3.24 -9.55 -1.88
CA LEU A 49 -2.18 -9.08 -1.00
C LEU A 49 -1.56 -10.22 -0.16
N GLY A 50 -2.15 -11.42 -0.13
CA GLY A 50 -1.76 -12.48 0.80
C GLY A 50 -2.00 -12.11 2.27
N LEU A 51 -2.99 -11.28 2.54
CA LEU A 51 -3.33 -10.79 3.88
C LEU A 51 -4.71 -11.28 4.31
N HIS A 52 -4.95 -11.29 5.62
CA HIS A 52 -6.30 -11.51 6.13
C HIS A 52 -7.18 -10.27 5.88
N ARG A 53 -8.44 -10.47 5.49
CA ARG A 53 -9.42 -9.37 5.22
C ARG A 53 -9.53 -8.36 6.36
N ASN A 54 -9.44 -8.80 7.61
CA ASN A 54 -9.49 -7.92 8.78
C ASN A 54 -8.28 -6.98 8.84
N THR A 55 -7.10 -7.45 8.43
CA THR A 55 -5.89 -6.63 8.35
C THR A 55 -6.07 -5.54 7.31
N VAL A 56 -6.57 -5.89 6.12
CA VAL A 56 -6.85 -4.93 5.05
C VAL A 56 -7.91 -3.91 5.49
N ALA A 57 -9.01 -4.37 6.09
CA ALA A 57 -10.07 -3.48 6.59
C ALA A 57 -9.55 -2.50 7.67
N ARG A 58 -8.74 -2.97 8.61
CA ARG A 58 -8.10 -2.11 9.62
C ARG A 58 -7.20 -1.06 8.97
N LYS A 59 -6.39 -1.47 7.99
CA LYS A 59 -5.48 -0.59 7.25
C LYS A 59 -6.20 0.43 6.39
N MET A 60 -7.36 0.08 5.82
CA MET A 60 -8.22 1.04 5.13
C MET A 60 -8.68 2.16 6.07
N THR A 61 -9.06 1.83 7.30
CA THR A 61 -9.42 2.82 8.32
C THR A 61 -8.21 3.66 8.75
N GLU A 62 -7.07 3.02 9.02
CA GLU A 62 -5.80 3.69 9.40
C GLU A 62 -5.36 4.73 8.35
N TYR A 63 -5.49 4.39 7.07
CA TYR A 63 -5.08 5.23 5.95
C TYR A 63 -6.20 6.05 5.32
N ARG A 64 -7.41 5.98 5.87
CA ARG A 64 -8.62 6.66 5.35
C ARG A 64 -8.85 6.36 3.86
N ILE A 65 -8.57 5.12 3.44
CA ILE A 65 -8.78 4.65 2.07
C ILE A 65 -10.28 4.44 1.86
N LYS A 66 -10.87 5.22 0.95
CA LYS A 66 -12.26 5.03 0.53
C LYS A 66 -12.34 3.85 -0.43
N ARG A 67 -13.47 3.14 -0.40
CA ARG A 67 -13.78 2.19 -1.48
C ARG A 67 -13.95 3.00 -2.76
N SER A 68 -13.04 2.79 -3.72
CA SER A 68 -13.26 3.22 -5.09
C SER A 68 -14.38 2.36 -5.66
N ALA A 69 -15.53 2.98 -5.91
CA ALA A 69 -16.65 2.39 -6.65
C ALA A 69 -16.28 2.19 -8.11
#